data_AF-A0A935ULD4-F1
#
_entry.id   AF-A0A935ULD4-F1
#
_cell.length_a   1.000
_cell.length_b   1.000
_cell.length_c   1.000
_cell.angle_alpha   90.00
_cell.angle_beta   90.00
_cell.angle_gamma   90.00
#
_symmetry.space_group_name_H-M   'P 1'
#
loop_
_entity.id
_entity.type
_entity.pdbx_description
1 polymer ?
#
loop_
_entity_poly.entity_id
_entity_poly.type
_entity_poly.pdbx_seq_one_letter_code
_entity_poly.pdbx_strand_id
1 'polypeptide(L)'
;MKKLFIWVLFFISAGTLTVSAQNDSEISKAPQGRIAFKIYNPTEDKTDLFDIQGIGGTTFTVSNTADGSTNSYKHSLQVVIKLIPANKTGNNNFQLNFYSPNENIQQAATYADGTLNIYYPVAIYEDIRTRLEQAFTAKRKVTVKVIQKTNGYREATLVL
;
A
#
# COMPACT_ATOMS: atom_id res chain seq x y z
N MET A 1 -29.91 -69.40 25.32
CA MET A 1 -29.33 -68.73 26.51
C MET A 1 -28.10 -69.52 26.96
N LYS A 2 -26.89 -68.99 26.73
CA LYS A 2 -25.58 -69.51 27.21
C LYS A 2 -24.52 -68.51 26.72
N LYS A 3 -23.98 -67.69 27.64
CA LYS A 3 -22.63 -67.77 28.26
C LYS A 3 -21.53 -67.08 27.43
N LEU A 4 -21.03 -66.01 28.07
CA LEU A 4 -19.81 -65.22 27.89
C LEU A 4 -18.55 -66.12 27.83
N PHE A 5 -17.50 -65.74 27.07
CA PHE A 5 -16.05 -65.94 27.37
C PHE A 5 -15.20 -65.28 26.25
N ILE A 6 -14.56 -64.12 26.53
CA ILE A 6 -13.12 -63.85 26.69
C ILE A 6 -12.23 -64.22 25.48
N TRP A 7 -11.62 -63.21 24.85
CA TRP A 7 -10.48 -63.35 23.94
C TRP A 7 -9.33 -62.38 24.33
N VAL A 8 -8.29 -62.98 24.89
CA VAL A 8 -6.84 -62.86 24.60
C VAL A 8 -6.22 -61.47 24.33
N LEU A 9 -5.21 -61.16 25.15
CA LEU A 9 -4.23 -60.07 25.06
C LEU A 9 -3.45 -60.02 23.73
N PHE A 10 -3.11 -58.81 23.28
CA PHE A 10 -1.97 -58.57 22.40
C PHE A 10 -0.96 -57.65 23.10
N PHE A 11 0.25 -58.19 23.32
CA PHE A 11 1.45 -57.46 23.70
C PHE A 11 1.90 -56.58 22.53
N ILE A 12 2.14 -55.28 22.75
CA ILE A 12 2.90 -54.44 21.83
C ILE A 12 4.13 -53.89 22.55
N SER A 13 5.26 -54.15 21.91
CA SER A 13 6.64 -53.89 22.30
C SER A 13 6.96 -52.42 22.54
N ALA A 14 7.88 -52.20 23.48
CA ALA A 14 8.56 -50.94 23.74
C ALA A 14 9.26 -50.39 22.50
N GLY A 15 9.03 -49.09 22.23
CA GLY A 15 9.79 -48.28 21.30
C GLY A 15 9.86 -46.86 21.84
N THR A 16 10.90 -46.56 22.60
CA THR A 16 11.26 -45.20 23.03
C THR A 16 11.71 -44.40 21.81
N LEU A 17 10.92 -43.41 21.39
CA LEU A 17 11.38 -42.37 20.48
C LEU A 17 11.78 -41.15 21.30
N THR A 18 13.08 -41.05 21.59
CA THR A 18 13.73 -39.83 22.06
C THR A 18 13.80 -38.85 20.90
N VAL A 19 13.00 -37.79 20.93
CA VAL A 19 13.21 -36.62 20.06
C VAL A 19 14.24 -35.74 20.75
N SER A 20 15.49 -35.80 20.29
CA SER A 20 16.52 -34.82 20.64
C SER A 20 16.16 -33.48 19.99
N ALA A 21 15.65 -32.55 20.80
CA ALA A 21 15.63 -31.14 20.43
C ALA A 21 17.07 -30.63 20.44
N GLN A 22 17.68 -30.59 19.26
CA GLN A 22 18.98 -29.96 19.07
C GLN A 22 18.77 -28.44 19.09
N ASN A 23 18.96 -27.86 20.27
CA ASN A 23 19.07 -26.42 20.48
C ASN A 23 20.41 -25.95 19.88
N ASP A 24 20.43 -25.61 18.59
CA ASP A 24 21.48 -24.74 18.05
C ASP A 24 21.15 -23.30 18.43
N SER A 25 21.65 -22.90 19.61
CA SER A 25 21.66 -21.52 20.05
C SER A 25 22.88 -20.80 19.45
N GLU A 26 22.88 -20.58 18.14
CA GLU A 26 23.72 -19.54 17.55
C GLU A 26 22.96 -18.21 17.59
N ILE A 27 22.94 -17.57 18.76
CA ILE A 27 22.70 -16.13 18.85
C ILE A 27 23.96 -15.46 18.32
N SER A 28 24.05 -15.36 17.00
CA SER A 28 25.01 -14.48 16.36
C SER A 28 24.64 -13.05 16.75
N LYS A 29 25.47 -12.43 17.60
CA LYS A 29 25.34 -11.02 17.99
C LYS A 29 25.47 -10.16 16.73
N ALA A 30 24.34 -9.80 16.14
CA ALA A 30 24.31 -8.81 15.08
C ALA A 30 24.86 -7.48 15.65
N PRO A 31 25.84 -6.83 15.00
CA PRO A 31 26.28 -5.51 15.42
C PRO A 31 25.07 -4.56 15.33
N GLN A 32 24.97 -3.64 16.30
CA GLN A 32 23.98 -2.55 16.33
C GLN A 32 24.21 -1.56 15.17
N GLY A 33 24.08 -2.03 13.94
CA GLY A 33 23.94 -1.23 12.75
C GLY A 33 22.45 -0.96 12.55
N ARG A 34 22.11 0.31 12.33
CA ARG A 34 20.75 0.78 12.01
C ARG A 34 20.01 -0.27 11.16
N ILE A 35 18.86 -0.74 11.66
CA ILE A 35 17.93 -1.54 10.86
C ILE A 35 17.47 -0.63 9.72
N ALA A 36 18.17 -0.67 8.60
CA ALA A 36 17.70 -0.09 7.37
C ALA A 36 16.54 -0.96 6.92
N PHE A 37 15.30 -0.48 7.14
CA PHE A 37 14.12 -1.08 6.54
C PHE A 37 14.30 -1.01 5.03
N LYS A 38 14.80 -2.09 4.43
CA LYS A 38 14.82 -2.23 2.98
C LYS A 38 13.36 -2.35 2.56
N ILE A 39 12.88 -1.35 1.85
CA ILE A 39 11.58 -1.40 1.18
C ILE A 39 11.59 -2.66 0.32
N TYR A 40 10.65 -3.57 0.58
CA TYR A 40 10.54 -4.78 -0.21
C TYR A 40 10.09 -4.41 -1.62
N ASN A 41 11.00 -4.57 -2.58
CA ASN A 41 10.68 -4.47 -4.00
C ASN A 41 10.23 -5.85 -4.49
N PRO A 42 9.25 -5.91 -5.40
CA PRO A 42 8.79 -7.18 -5.93
C PRO A 42 9.88 -7.79 -6.82
N THR A 43 9.92 -9.12 -6.87
CA THR A 43 10.85 -9.87 -7.73
C THR A 43 10.57 -9.63 -9.21
N GLU A 44 9.32 -9.31 -9.55
CA GLU A 44 8.84 -9.03 -10.90
C GLU A 44 7.93 -7.79 -10.87
N ASP A 45 7.75 -7.12 -12.02
CA ASP A 45 6.87 -5.96 -12.12
C ASP A 45 5.43 -6.35 -11.77
N LYS A 46 4.86 -5.65 -10.78
CA LYS A 46 3.51 -5.93 -10.27
C LYS A 46 2.54 -4.87 -10.80
N THR A 47 1.40 -5.32 -11.33
CA THR A 47 0.28 -4.43 -11.68
C THR A 47 -0.92 -4.75 -10.82
N ASP A 48 -1.42 -3.76 -10.09
CA ASP A 48 -2.65 -3.83 -9.30
C ASP A 48 -3.71 -2.90 -9.91
N LEU A 49 -4.98 -3.33 -9.89
CA LEU A 49 -6.12 -2.55 -10.37
C LEU A 49 -7.11 -2.39 -9.21
N PHE A 50 -7.46 -1.14 -8.90
CA PHE A 50 -8.40 -0.80 -7.84
C PHE A 50 -9.60 -0.08 -8.43
N ASP A 51 -10.78 -0.65 -8.24
CA ASP A 51 -12.03 -0.03 -8.66
C ASP A 51 -12.39 1.11 -7.70
N ILE A 52 -12.75 2.27 -8.25
CA ILE A 52 -13.15 3.48 -7.50
C ILE A 52 -14.65 3.69 -7.69
N GLN A 53 -15.37 3.87 -6.59
CA GLN A 53 -16.83 4.08 -6.60
C GLN A 53 -17.23 5.56 -6.57
N GLY A 54 -16.32 6.46 -6.15
CA GLY A 54 -16.64 7.88 -6.13
C GLY A 54 -15.52 8.76 -5.59
N ILE A 55 -15.83 10.05 -5.52
CA ILE A 55 -15.00 11.09 -4.90
C ILE A 55 -15.49 11.27 -3.46
N GLY A 56 -14.56 11.23 -2.49
CA GLY A 56 -14.87 11.41 -1.07
C GLY A 56 -14.94 12.88 -0.69
N GLY A 57 -13.82 13.59 -0.82
CA GLY A 57 -13.74 15.00 -0.47
C GLY A 57 -12.46 15.62 -1.00
N THR A 58 -12.50 16.94 -1.20
CA THR A 58 -11.38 17.73 -1.72
C THR A 58 -10.88 18.69 -0.65
N THR A 59 -9.58 18.69 -0.39
CA THR A 59 -8.91 19.63 0.51
C THR A 59 -7.99 20.54 -0.28
N PHE A 60 -8.00 21.84 0.04
CA PHE A 60 -7.10 22.82 -0.51
C PHE A 60 -6.19 23.35 0.59
N THR A 61 -4.89 23.29 0.37
CA THR A 61 -3.87 23.79 1.29
C THR A 61 -3.01 24.80 0.57
N VAL A 62 -2.82 25.96 1.19
CA VAL A 62 -1.90 26.99 0.69
C VAL A 62 -0.85 27.27 1.76
N SER A 63 0.41 27.30 1.36
CA SER A 63 1.52 27.70 2.22
C SER A 63 2.24 28.90 1.64
N ASN A 64 2.47 29.89 2.50
CA ASN A 64 3.25 31.09 2.21
C ASN A 64 4.38 31.16 3.24
N THR A 65 5.58 30.77 2.86
CA THR A 65 6.74 30.83 3.76
C THR A 65 7.44 32.18 3.60
N ALA A 66 7.60 32.92 4.68
CA ALA A 66 8.42 34.14 4.75
C ALA A 66 9.44 33.99 5.88
N ASP A 67 10.49 33.24 5.61
CA ASP A 67 11.54 32.81 6.55
C ASP A 67 12.91 33.49 6.32
N GLY A 68 13.00 34.43 5.37
CA GLY A 68 14.24 35.10 4.98
C GLY A 68 15.19 34.27 4.12
N SER A 69 14.84 33.02 3.76
CA SER A 69 15.66 32.17 2.88
C SER A 69 15.47 32.51 1.39
N THR A 70 16.28 31.92 0.51
CA THR A 70 16.10 32.00 -0.97
C THR A 70 14.75 31.45 -1.44
N ASN A 71 14.08 30.64 -0.61
CA ASN A 71 12.73 30.12 -0.88
C ASN A 71 11.62 30.93 -0.20
N SER A 72 11.96 32.03 0.47
CA SER A 72 10.94 32.97 0.97
C SER A 72 10.07 33.47 -0.16
N TYR A 73 8.79 33.67 0.17
CA TYR A 73 7.73 34.09 -0.73
C TYR A 73 7.40 33.09 -1.84
N LYS A 74 7.94 31.86 -1.79
CA LYS A 74 7.41 30.79 -2.62
C LYS A 74 6.04 30.37 -2.07
N HIS A 75 5.04 30.62 -2.89
CA HIS A 75 3.69 30.13 -2.67
C HIS A 75 3.62 28.65 -3.09
N SER A 76 3.09 27.80 -2.23
CA SER A 76 2.69 26.45 -2.61
C SER A 76 1.18 26.27 -2.41
N LEU A 77 0.55 25.70 -3.42
CA LEU A 77 -0.82 25.22 -3.41
C LEU A 77 -0.77 23.70 -3.56
N GLN A 78 -1.48 23.01 -2.68
CA GLN A 78 -1.74 21.59 -2.77
C GLN A 78 -3.24 21.36 -2.79
N VAL A 79 -3.73 20.57 -3.74
CA VAL A 79 -5.11 20.10 -3.77
C VAL A 79 -5.12 18.59 -3.58
N VAL A 80 -5.94 18.09 -2.67
CA VAL A 80 -6.03 16.66 -2.38
C VAL A 80 -7.45 16.19 -2.65
N ILE A 81 -7.64 15.29 -3.62
CA ILE A 81 -8.93 14.62 -3.85
C ILE A 81 -8.87 13.21 -3.25
N LYS A 82 -9.70 12.94 -2.25
CA LYS A 82 -9.87 11.59 -1.71
C LYS A 82 -10.73 10.76 -2.65
N LEU A 83 -10.28 9.55 -2.96
CA LEU A 83 -11.01 8.58 -3.77
C LEU A 83 -11.61 7.50 -2.86
N ILE A 84 -12.86 7.13 -3.13
CA ILE A 84 -13.55 6.07 -2.41
C ILE A 84 -13.37 4.76 -3.21
N PRO A 85 -12.66 3.75 -2.69
CA PRO A 85 -12.55 2.46 -3.38
C PRO A 85 -13.88 1.72 -3.33
N ALA A 86 -14.22 1.01 -4.40
CA ALA A 86 -15.42 0.16 -4.50
C ALA A 86 -15.32 -1.05 -3.56
N ASN A 87 -14.13 -1.66 -3.48
CA ASN A 87 -13.82 -2.75 -2.58
C ASN A 87 -12.81 -2.29 -1.53
N LYS A 88 -13.17 -2.36 -0.24
CA LYS A 88 -12.24 -2.14 0.88
C LYS A 88 -11.37 -3.38 1.09
N THR A 89 -10.57 -3.73 0.10
CA THR A 89 -9.58 -4.82 0.24
C THR A 89 -8.35 -4.23 0.93
N GLY A 90 -8.25 -4.40 2.25
CA GLY A 90 -7.17 -3.86 3.09
C GLY A 90 -7.40 -2.43 3.58
N ASN A 91 -6.46 -1.89 4.38
CA ASN A 91 -6.39 -0.47 4.77
C ASN A 91 -5.82 0.37 3.62
N ASN A 92 -6.47 0.33 2.46
CA ASN A 92 -6.01 1.05 1.27
C ASN A 92 -6.92 2.26 1.04
N ASN A 93 -6.53 3.41 1.57
CA ASN A 93 -7.10 4.69 1.17
C ASN A 93 -6.42 5.15 -0.13
N PHE A 94 -7.13 5.92 -0.95
CA PHE A 94 -6.61 6.43 -2.22
C PHE A 94 -6.80 7.93 -2.26
N GLN A 95 -5.78 8.67 -2.66
CA GLN A 95 -5.91 10.10 -2.89
C GLN A 95 -5.05 10.59 -4.06
N LEU A 96 -5.58 11.60 -4.74
CA LEU A 96 -4.87 12.34 -5.77
C LEU A 96 -4.32 13.61 -5.12
N ASN A 97 -3.01 13.79 -5.19
CA ASN A 97 -2.31 14.96 -4.67
C ASN A 97 -1.84 15.82 -5.85
N PHE A 98 -2.45 16.97 -6.00
CA PHE A 98 -2.11 17.95 -6.99
C PHE A 98 -1.12 18.94 -6.41
N TYR A 99 0.11 18.93 -6.93
CA TYR A 99 1.24 19.68 -6.38
C TYR A 99 1.54 20.92 -7.23
N SER A 100 2.09 21.94 -6.58
CA SER A 100 2.50 23.17 -7.26
C SER A 100 3.79 22.97 -8.08
N PRO A 101 4.02 23.75 -9.15
CA PRO A 101 5.20 23.60 -10.00
C PRO A 101 6.55 23.70 -9.26
N ASN A 102 6.56 24.36 -8.10
CA ASN A 102 7.75 24.57 -7.27
C ASN A 102 8.04 23.41 -6.30
N GLU A 103 7.16 22.41 -6.22
CA GLU A 103 7.33 21.26 -5.32
C GLU A 103 8.09 20.13 -6.03
N ASN A 104 9.09 19.57 -5.33
CA ASN A 104 9.87 18.44 -5.85
C ASN A 104 9.22 17.12 -5.41
N ILE A 105 8.52 16.48 -6.35
CA ILE A 105 7.93 15.16 -6.14
C ILE A 105 8.85 14.11 -6.77
N GLN A 106 9.36 13.20 -5.94
CA GLN A 106 10.34 12.19 -6.37
C GLN A 106 9.71 10.98 -7.06
N GLN A 107 8.42 10.71 -6.83
CA GLN A 107 7.72 9.52 -7.33
C GLN A 107 6.29 9.86 -7.74
N ALA A 108 5.81 9.23 -8.82
CA ALA A 108 4.45 9.43 -9.31
C ALA A 108 3.38 8.87 -8.36
N ALA A 109 3.73 7.86 -7.56
CA ALA A 109 2.87 7.35 -6.50
C ALA A 109 3.64 6.84 -5.28
N THR A 110 3.10 7.03 -4.07
CA THR A 110 3.71 6.55 -2.82
C THR A 110 2.65 5.94 -1.90
N TYR A 111 3.01 4.90 -1.17
CA TYR A 111 2.21 4.42 -0.04
C TYR A 111 2.75 5.03 1.24
N ALA A 112 1.93 5.84 1.91
CA ALA A 112 2.25 6.42 3.21
C ALA A 112 1.00 6.34 4.09
N ASP A 113 1.17 5.91 5.35
CA ASP A 113 0.10 5.87 6.35
C ASP A 113 -1.18 5.13 5.88
N GLY A 114 -1.02 4.00 5.18
CA GLY A 114 -2.15 3.23 4.64
C GLY A 114 -2.90 3.94 3.50
N THR A 115 -2.29 4.95 2.89
CA THR A 115 -2.87 5.72 1.78
C THR A 115 -1.96 5.66 0.56
N LEU A 116 -2.52 5.26 -0.57
CA LEU A 116 -1.90 5.45 -1.87
C LEU A 116 -2.08 6.89 -2.31
N ASN A 117 -0.97 7.61 -2.34
CA ASN A 117 -0.83 8.97 -2.82
C ASN A 117 -0.44 8.94 -4.29
N ILE A 118 -1.24 9.54 -5.16
CA ILE A 118 -0.99 9.63 -6.61
C ILE A 118 -0.74 11.09 -6.94
N TYR A 119 0.42 11.42 -7.50
CA TYR A 119 0.84 12.80 -7.67
C TYR A 119 0.63 13.29 -9.10
N TYR A 120 0.00 14.46 -9.21
CA TYR A 120 -0.26 15.14 -10.47
C TYR A 120 0.10 16.62 -10.37
N PRO A 121 0.56 17.27 -11.46
CA PRO A 121 0.71 18.73 -11.46
C PRO A 121 -0.65 19.41 -11.22
N VAL A 122 -0.67 20.52 -10.48
CA VAL A 122 -1.93 21.27 -10.24
C VAL A 122 -2.59 21.79 -11.51
N ALA A 123 -1.82 21.99 -12.58
CA ALA A 123 -2.34 22.43 -13.88
C ALA A 123 -3.39 21.48 -14.50
N ILE A 124 -3.41 20.20 -14.11
CA ILE A 124 -4.37 19.22 -14.62
C ILE A 124 -5.49 18.87 -13.62
N TYR A 125 -5.58 19.60 -12.51
CA TYR A 125 -6.59 19.38 -11.48
C TYR A 125 -8.01 19.46 -12.03
N GLU A 126 -8.37 20.56 -12.70
CA GLU A 126 -9.75 20.75 -13.20
C GLU A 126 -10.12 19.74 -14.28
N ASP A 127 -9.18 19.36 -15.15
CA ASP A 127 -9.42 18.33 -16.17
C ASP A 127 -9.71 16.96 -15.52
N ILE A 128 -8.82 16.50 -14.62
CA ILE A 128 -8.99 15.22 -13.94
C ILE A 128 -10.28 15.21 -13.11
N ARG A 129 -10.55 16.28 -12.36
CA ARG A 129 -11.76 16.43 -11.56
C ARG A 129 -13.01 16.32 -12.43
N THR A 130 -13.07 17.11 -13.50
CA THR A 130 -14.22 17.12 -14.41
C THR A 130 -14.44 15.75 -15.04
N ARG A 131 -13.37 15.09 -15.50
CA ARG A 131 -13.46 13.75 -16.10
C ARG A 131 -13.93 12.70 -15.10
N LEU A 132 -13.51 12.78 -13.84
CA LEU A 132 -14.00 11.91 -12.76
C LEU A 132 -15.49 12.14 -12.49
N GLU A 133 -15.90 13.40 -12.30
CA GLU A 133 -17.31 13.76 -12.06
C GLU A 133 -18.21 13.29 -13.22
N GLN A 134 -17.76 13.48 -14.46
CA GLN A 134 -18.45 12.98 -15.66
C GLN A 134 -18.50 11.44 -15.69
N ALA A 135 -17.41 10.75 -15.36
CA ALA A 135 -17.37 9.29 -15.36
C ALA A 135 -18.36 8.72 -14.33
N PHE A 136 -18.38 9.25 -13.11
CA PHE A 136 -19.31 8.80 -12.08
C PHE A 136 -20.76 9.14 -12.41
N THR A 137 -21.03 10.33 -12.96
CA THR A 137 -22.38 10.71 -13.41
C THR A 137 -22.89 9.78 -14.52
N ALA A 138 -22.01 9.42 -15.46
CA ALA A 138 -22.30 8.47 -16.52
C ALA A 138 -22.25 6.99 -16.07
N LYS A 139 -22.03 6.73 -14.77
CA LYS A 139 -21.88 5.38 -14.18
C LYS A 139 -20.81 4.53 -14.89
N ARG A 140 -19.76 5.18 -15.43
CA ARG A 140 -18.60 4.49 -16.01
C ARG A 140 -17.72 3.93 -14.90
N LYS A 141 -17.04 2.82 -15.23
CA LYS A 141 -16.08 2.20 -14.34
C LYS A 141 -14.81 3.05 -14.28
N VAL A 142 -14.48 3.55 -13.09
CA VAL A 142 -13.21 4.24 -12.82
C VAL A 142 -12.28 3.27 -12.11
N THR A 143 -11.04 3.16 -12.58
CA THR A 143 -10.02 2.34 -11.92
C THR A 143 -8.71 3.09 -11.71
N VAL A 144 -8.04 2.79 -10.61
CA VAL A 144 -6.65 3.19 -10.36
C VAL A 144 -5.77 2.00 -10.71
N LYS A 145 -4.92 2.16 -11.72
CA LYS A 145 -3.90 1.20 -12.10
C LYS A 145 -2.59 1.57 -11.43
N VAL A 146 -2.04 0.66 -10.64
CA VAL A 146 -0.75 0.84 -9.96
C VAL A 146 0.25 -0.13 -10.55
N ILE A 147 1.39 0.37 -11.01
CA ILE A 147 2.51 -0.43 -11.47
C ILE A 147 3.66 -0.22 -10.48
N GLN A 148 4.14 -1.31 -9.88
CA GLN A 148 5.34 -1.30 -9.06
C GLN A 148 6.44 -2.08 -9.78
N LYS A 149 7.52 -1.38 -10.11
CA LYS A 149 8.70 -1.97 -10.76
C LYS A 149 9.63 -2.63 -9.75
N THR A 150 10.46 -3.55 -10.23
CA THR A 150 11.49 -4.24 -9.43
C THR A 150 12.52 -3.29 -8.78
N ASN A 151 12.72 -2.10 -9.35
CA ASN A 151 13.59 -1.06 -8.77
C ASN A 151 12.91 -0.24 -7.65
N GLY A 152 11.65 -0.53 -7.33
CA GLY A 152 10.87 0.17 -6.31
C GLY A 152 10.13 1.41 -6.83
N TYR A 153 10.31 1.78 -8.10
CA TYR A 153 9.54 2.85 -8.72
C TYR A 153 8.06 2.46 -8.82
N ARG A 154 7.18 3.39 -8.47
CA ARG A 154 5.73 3.21 -8.51
C ARG A 154 5.10 4.26 -9.41
N GLU A 155 4.28 3.78 -10.33
CA GLU A 155 3.41 4.57 -11.17
C GLU A 155 1.98 4.29 -10.77
N ALA A 156 1.14 5.31 -10.70
CA ALA A 156 -0.30 5.12 -10.59
C ALA A 156 -1.01 6.02 -11.59
N THR A 157 -1.98 5.45 -12.30
CA THR A 157 -2.75 6.17 -13.32
C THR A 157 -4.23 5.91 -13.15
N LEU A 158 -5.03 6.95 -13.42
CA LEU A 158 -6.48 6.85 -13.52
C LEU A 158 -6.88 6.33 -14.90
N VAL A 159 -7.78 5.37 -14.91
CA VAL A 159 -8.45 4.84 -16.11
C VAL A 159 -9.95 5.13 -15.95
N LEU A 160 -10.48 5.96 -16.86
CA LEU A 160 -11.82 6.58 -16.81
C LEU A 160 -12.68 6.23 -18.03
#